data_AF-A0A831T230-F1
#
_entry.id   AF-A0A831T230-F1
#
_cell.length_a   1.000
_cell.length_b   1.000
_cell.length_c   1.000
_cell.angle_alpha   90.00
_cell.angle_beta   90.00
_cell.angle_gamma   90.00
#
_symmetry.space_group_name_H-M   'P 1'
#
loop_
_entity.id
_entity.type
_entity.pdbx_description
1 polymer ?
#
loop_
_entity_poly.entity_id
_entity_poly.type
_entity_poly.pdbx_seq_one_letter_code
_entity_poly.pdbx_strand_id
1 'polypeptide(L)'
;MGVSRLRKYDAAIELLWFFFPVFLLLWVVPAMPGNVSATWIGLMTFVLVLLLSSHTYYQETAQELGFRIDNFFAAIKLMLWPMAALICLMFAVGYGLGEPRFGARFWMAVIFGPVWGFIQQYGLQCFVNKRLQKIFGKGRLSAGLTALIFAAAHLPNPALTVATAIGGYIWARVYQKEPNLFALALTHGIGSAIFAATMPKTILKNMIVGYSYLIRP
;
A
#
# COMPACT_ATOMS: atom_id res chain seq x y z
N MET A 1 26.67 -2.00 -21.33
CA MET A 1 26.45 -1.06 -20.21
C MET A 1 25.37 0.00 -20.47
N GLY A 2 25.03 0.35 -21.72
CA GLY A 2 24.00 1.38 -22.02
C GLY A 2 22.55 0.96 -21.73
N VAL A 3 22.15 -0.25 -22.14
CA VAL A 3 20.76 -0.74 -22.00
C VAL A 3 20.30 -0.85 -20.54
N SER A 4 21.20 -1.26 -19.62
CA SER A 4 20.86 -1.36 -18.19
C SER A 4 20.74 -0.01 -17.50
N ARG A 5 21.45 1.03 -17.98
CA ARG A 5 21.30 2.41 -17.49
C ARG A 5 20.00 3.04 -18.00
N LEU A 6 19.66 2.85 -19.27
CA LEU A 6 18.39 3.33 -19.85
C LEU A 6 17.19 2.83 -19.05
N ARG A 7 17.13 1.52 -18.79
CA ARG A 7 16.07 0.90 -17.96
C ARG A 7 15.97 1.46 -16.53
N LYS A 8 17.03 2.05 -15.97
CA LYS A 8 16.96 2.71 -14.65
C LYS A 8 16.31 4.08 -14.73
N TYR A 9 16.62 4.85 -15.78
CA TYR A 9 15.98 6.14 -16.02
C TYR A 9 14.50 5.97 -16.35
N ASP A 10 14.16 4.96 -17.16
CA ASP A 10 12.77 4.62 -17.48
C ASP A 10 11.97 4.30 -16.21
N ALA A 11 12.53 3.46 -15.32
CA ALA A 11 11.91 3.14 -14.04
C ALA A 11 11.73 4.37 -13.12
N ALA A 12 12.67 5.32 -13.14
CA ALA A 12 12.53 6.55 -12.37
C ALA A 12 11.44 7.47 -12.95
N ILE A 13 11.36 7.57 -14.27
CA ILE A 13 10.34 8.35 -14.98
C ILE A 13 8.95 7.77 -14.74
N GLU A 14 8.80 6.44 -14.81
CA GLU A 14 7.54 5.75 -14.50
C GLU A 14 7.05 6.01 -13.07
N LEU A 15 7.97 6.06 -12.10
CA LEU A 15 7.61 6.42 -10.72
C LEU A 15 7.05 7.84 -10.65
N LEU A 16 7.64 8.81 -11.35
CA LEU A 16 7.13 10.19 -11.41
C LEU A 16 5.72 10.24 -12.02
N TRP A 17 5.51 9.55 -13.14
CA TRP A 17 4.21 9.47 -13.81
C TRP A 17 3.16 8.72 -13.01
N PHE A 18 3.56 7.79 -12.13
CA PHE A 18 2.65 7.14 -11.21
C PHE A 18 2.28 8.04 -10.03
N PHE A 19 3.24 8.78 -9.47
CA PHE A 19 2.96 9.66 -8.33
C PHE A 19 2.12 10.87 -8.67
N PHE A 20 2.25 11.40 -9.89
CA PHE A 20 1.45 12.54 -10.33
C PHE A 20 -0.07 12.33 -10.19
N PRO A 21 -0.70 11.32 -10.82
CA PRO A 21 -2.13 11.08 -10.67
C PRO A 21 -2.50 10.69 -9.24
N VAL A 22 -1.69 9.88 -8.55
CA VAL A 22 -1.93 9.50 -7.15
C VAL A 22 -1.99 10.74 -6.25
N PHE A 23 -1.07 11.69 -6.43
CA PHE A 23 -1.10 12.95 -5.71
C PHE A 23 -2.40 13.73 -6.01
N LEU A 24 -2.78 13.86 -7.28
CA LEU A 24 -4.02 14.53 -7.67
C LEU A 24 -5.24 13.89 -7.01
N LEU A 25 -5.33 12.55 -7.01
CA LEU A 25 -6.44 11.81 -6.42
C LEU A 25 -6.56 12.01 -4.91
N LEU A 26 -5.44 12.13 -4.20
CA LEU A 26 -5.41 12.26 -2.75
C LEU A 26 -5.57 13.71 -2.29
N TRP A 27 -4.97 14.67 -3.00
CA TRP A 27 -4.82 16.04 -2.54
C TRP A 27 -5.62 17.07 -3.32
N VAL A 28 -5.96 16.81 -4.59
CA VAL A 28 -6.60 17.80 -5.46
C VAL A 28 -8.06 17.44 -5.72
N VAL A 29 -8.35 16.22 -6.17
CA VAL A 29 -9.71 15.77 -6.48
C VAL A 29 -10.69 15.97 -5.30
N PRO A 30 -10.33 15.67 -4.03
CA PRO A 30 -11.25 15.91 -2.92
C PRO A 30 -11.50 17.40 -2.60
N ALA A 31 -10.67 18.30 -3.14
CA ALA A 31 -10.82 19.75 -2.96
C ALA A 31 -11.63 20.41 -4.10
N MET A 32 -11.85 19.70 -5.20
CA MET A 32 -12.57 20.23 -6.36
C MET A 32 -14.08 20.39 -6.06
N PRO A 33 -14.71 21.49 -6.50
CA PRO A 33 -16.15 21.64 -6.38
C PRO A 33 -16.90 20.76 -7.39
N GLY A 34 -18.14 20.38 -7.06
CA GLY A 34 -19.04 19.68 -7.98
C GLY A 34 -18.79 18.17 -8.11
N ASN A 35 -19.32 17.57 -9.18
CA ASN A 35 -19.19 16.14 -9.43
C ASN A 35 -17.83 15.82 -10.07
N VAL A 36 -16.96 15.18 -9.29
CA VAL A 36 -15.58 14.84 -9.70
C VAL A 36 -15.42 13.41 -10.25
N SER A 37 -16.52 12.68 -10.46
CA SER A 37 -16.48 11.25 -10.79
C SER A 37 -15.72 10.97 -12.09
N ALA A 38 -15.93 11.80 -13.13
CA ALA A 38 -15.22 11.66 -14.40
C ALA A 38 -13.71 11.85 -14.24
N THR A 39 -13.28 12.87 -13.47
CA THR A 39 -11.87 13.11 -13.17
C THR A 39 -11.25 11.95 -12.41
N TRP A 40 -11.96 11.44 -11.39
CA TRP A 40 -11.48 10.30 -10.60
C TRP A 40 -11.32 9.04 -11.46
N ILE A 41 -12.33 8.71 -12.29
CA ILE A 41 -12.29 7.57 -13.22
C ILE A 41 -11.17 7.72 -14.25
N GLY A 42 -11.00 8.92 -14.80
CA GLY A 42 -9.94 9.23 -15.77
C GLY A 42 -8.55 9.01 -15.17
N LEU A 43 -8.29 9.52 -13.97
CA LEU A 43 -7.01 9.35 -13.27
C LEU A 43 -6.76 7.88 -12.89
N MET A 44 -7.78 7.16 -12.42
CA MET A 44 -7.68 5.72 -12.15
C MET A 44 -7.36 4.91 -13.41
N THR A 45 -8.05 5.22 -14.51
CA THR A 45 -7.82 4.56 -15.80
C THR A 45 -6.39 4.84 -16.27
N PHE A 46 -5.91 6.07 -16.13
CA PHE A 46 -4.54 6.43 -16.46
C PHE A 46 -3.53 5.64 -15.61
N VAL A 47 -3.73 5.54 -14.29
CA VAL A 47 -2.88 4.72 -13.42
C VAL A 47 -2.88 3.25 -13.87
N LEU A 48 -4.05 2.69 -14.16
CA LEU A 48 -4.16 1.29 -14.59
C LEU A 48 -3.43 1.06 -15.92
N VAL A 49 -3.62 1.92 -16.92
CA VAL A 49 -2.93 1.84 -18.21
C VAL A 49 -1.43 1.96 -18.01
N LEU A 50 -0.94 2.92 -17.21
CA LEU A 50 0.47 3.07 -16.91
C LEU A 50 1.07 1.79 -16.32
N LEU A 51 0.40 1.17 -15.34
CA LEU A 51 0.85 -0.06 -14.70
C LEU A 51 0.92 -1.22 -15.71
N LEU A 52 -0.14 -1.44 -16.50
CA LEU A 52 -0.21 -2.51 -17.48
C LEU A 52 0.80 -2.34 -18.63
N SER A 53 0.94 -1.11 -19.15
CA SER A 53 1.93 -0.77 -20.17
C SER A 53 3.35 -0.99 -19.65
N SER A 54 3.62 -0.62 -18.39
CA SER A 54 4.92 -0.82 -17.76
C SER A 54 5.25 -2.30 -17.59
N HIS A 55 4.32 -3.12 -17.11
CA HIS A 55 4.53 -4.57 -16.99
C HIS A 55 4.82 -5.22 -18.35
N THR A 56 4.11 -4.78 -19.39
CA THR A 56 4.34 -5.23 -20.77
C THR A 56 5.72 -4.81 -21.27
N TYR A 57 6.14 -3.57 -21.04
CA TYR A 57 7.44 -3.03 -21.42
C TYR A 57 8.60 -3.82 -20.79
N TYR A 58 8.47 -4.20 -19.51
CA TYR A 58 9.49 -5.00 -18.82
C TYR A 58 9.30 -6.52 -18.96
N GLN A 59 8.29 -6.98 -19.70
CA GLN A 59 7.96 -8.39 -19.89
C GLN A 59 7.78 -9.15 -18.56
N GLU A 60 7.16 -8.50 -17.57
CA GLU A 60 6.96 -9.08 -16.24
C GLU A 60 5.81 -10.08 -16.25
N THR A 61 6.08 -11.32 -15.85
CA THR A 61 5.08 -12.39 -15.81
C THR A 61 4.15 -12.28 -14.60
N ALA A 62 2.95 -12.88 -14.69
CA ALA A 62 2.02 -12.93 -13.56
C ALA A 62 2.65 -13.51 -12.28
N GLN A 63 3.52 -14.52 -12.44
CA GLN A 63 4.25 -15.11 -11.31
C GLN A 63 5.24 -14.12 -10.67
N GLU A 64 5.97 -13.35 -11.46
CA GLU A 64 6.88 -12.31 -10.97
C GLU A 64 6.17 -11.11 -10.35
N LEU A 65 4.91 -10.88 -10.73
CA LEU A 65 4.02 -9.92 -10.09
C LEU A 65 3.38 -10.48 -8.81
N GLY A 66 3.54 -11.77 -8.52
CA GLY A 66 3.05 -12.39 -7.30
C GLY A 66 1.62 -12.92 -7.39
N PHE A 67 1.05 -13.06 -8.59
CA PHE A 67 -0.18 -13.82 -8.82
C PHE A 67 0.13 -15.32 -8.73
N ARG A 68 0.37 -15.79 -7.51
CA ARG A 68 0.88 -17.13 -7.20
C ARG A 68 0.18 -17.71 -5.99
N ILE A 69 -0.06 -19.01 -6.01
CA ILE A 69 -0.64 -19.75 -4.88
C ILE A 69 0.35 -20.73 -4.26
N ASP A 70 1.39 -21.13 -5.00
CA ASP A 70 2.36 -22.14 -4.63
C ASP A 70 3.26 -21.71 -3.45
N ASN A 71 3.54 -20.41 -3.31
CA ASN A 71 4.32 -19.86 -2.21
C ASN A 71 3.49 -19.08 -1.17
N PHE A 72 2.16 -19.21 -1.18
CA PHE A 72 1.27 -18.45 -0.28
C PHE A 72 1.65 -18.63 1.20
N PHE A 73 1.80 -19.88 1.65
CA PHE A 73 2.15 -20.17 3.03
C PHE A 73 3.60 -19.77 3.37
N ALA A 74 4.51 -19.79 2.40
CA ALA A 74 5.87 -19.31 2.61
C ALA A 74 5.88 -17.80 2.92
N ALA A 75 5.12 -17.02 2.14
CA ALA A 75 4.94 -15.59 2.39
C ALA A 75 4.28 -15.31 3.75
N ILE A 76 3.21 -16.04 4.10
CA ILE A 76 2.53 -15.90 5.41
C ILE A 76 3.48 -16.20 6.58
N LYS A 77 4.29 -17.26 6.50
CA LYS A 77 5.26 -17.61 7.54
C LYS A 77 6.27 -16.49 7.79
N LEU A 78 6.73 -15.82 6.74
CA LEU A 78 7.64 -14.67 6.86
C LEU A 78 6.99 -13.45 7.53
N MET A 79 5.66 -13.30 7.40
CA MET A 79 4.90 -12.20 7.98
C MET A 79 4.36 -12.49 9.38
N LEU A 80 4.30 -13.77 9.79
CA LEU A 80 3.61 -14.19 11.01
C LEU A 80 4.06 -13.41 12.24
N TRP A 81 5.34 -13.49 12.59
CA TRP A 81 5.90 -12.81 13.75
C TRP A 81 5.87 -11.28 13.68
N PRO A 82 6.31 -10.63 12.58
CA PRO A 82 6.27 -9.17 12.53
C PRO A 82 4.84 -8.62 12.52
N MET A 83 3.88 -9.31 11.90
CA MET A 83 2.47 -8.91 11.96
C MET A 83 1.86 -9.17 13.34
N ALA A 84 2.17 -10.30 13.98
CA ALA A 84 1.71 -10.58 15.34
C ALA A 84 2.19 -9.51 16.32
N ALA A 85 3.47 -9.14 16.26
CA ALA A 85 4.02 -8.07 17.10
C ALA A 85 3.32 -6.73 16.86
N LEU A 86 3.06 -6.37 15.59
CA LEU A 86 2.34 -5.14 15.24
C LEU A 86 0.89 -5.18 15.74
N ILE A 87 0.20 -6.30 15.61
CA ILE A 87 -1.16 -6.50 16.13
C ILE A 87 -1.18 -6.38 17.65
N CYS A 88 -0.25 -7.02 18.36
CA CYS A 88 -0.11 -6.91 19.81
C CYS A 88 0.10 -5.45 20.24
N LEU A 89 0.95 -4.70 19.52
CA LEU A 89 1.15 -3.27 19.77
C LEU A 89 -0.13 -2.47 19.55
N MET A 90 -0.87 -2.74 18.46
CA MET A 90 -2.15 -2.08 18.18
C MET A 90 -3.17 -2.31 19.29
N PHE A 91 -3.26 -3.53 19.82
CA PHE A 91 -4.10 -3.84 20.96
C PHE A 91 -3.64 -3.14 22.24
N ALA A 92 -2.34 -3.17 22.55
CA ALA A 92 -1.80 -2.51 23.73
C ALA A 92 -2.08 -1.00 23.73
N VAL A 93 -1.84 -0.33 22.59
CA VAL A 93 -2.14 1.09 22.40
C VAL A 93 -3.66 1.33 22.43
N GLY A 94 -4.43 0.48 21.75
CA GLY A 94 -5.88 0.61 21.64
C GLY A 94 -6.59 0.52 22.98
N TYR A 95 -6.27 -0.48 23.79
CA TYR A 95 -6.81 -0.62 25.15
C TYR A 95 -6.24 0.41 26.13
N GLY A 96 -5.02 0.91 25.91
CA GLY A 96 -4.40 1.92 26.77
C GLY A 96 -4.92 3.34 26.54
N LEU A 97 -5.31 3.68 25.31
CA LEU A 97 -5.71 5.03 24.90
C LEU A 97 -7.20 5.19 24.57
N GLY A 98 -7.97 4.09 24.57
CA GLY A 98 -9.39 4.14 24.26
C GLY A 98 -10.08 2.78 24.37
N GLU A 99 -11.22 2.67 23.68
CA GLU A 99 -12.03 1.46 23.68
C GLU A 99 -12.03 0.83 22.28
N PRO A 100 -11.41 -0.36 22.12
CA PRO A 100 -11.50 -1.12 20.88
C PRO A 100 -12.94 -1.47 20.51
N ARG A 101 -13.26 -1.45 19.21
CA ARG A 101 -14.61 -1.60 18.69
C ARG A 101 -14.72 -2.75 17.68
N PHE A 102 -15.13 -3.91 18.19
CA PHE A 102 -15.35 -5.11 17.38
C PHE A 102 -16.84 -5.34 17.15
N GLY A 103 -17.35 -4.83 16.02
CA GLY A 103 -18.76 -4.98 15.62
C GLY A 103 -18.90 -5.35 14.15
N ALA A 104 -20.11 -5.22 13.59
CA ALA A 104 -20.39 -5.57 12.19
C ALA A 104 -19.43 -4.89 11.19
N ARG A 105 -19.09 -3.61 11.42
CA ARG A 105 -18.12 -2.87 10.58
C ARG A 105 -16.72 -3.48 10.58
N PHE A 106 -16.28 -4.03 11.72
CA PHE A 106 -14.98 -4.72 11.81
C PHE A 106 -14.99 -5.98 10.94
N TRP A 107 -16.02 -6.81 11.07
CA TRP A 107 -16.11 -8.04 10.26
C TRP A 107 -16.26 -7.76 8.77
N MET A 108 -17.00 -6.72 8.40
CA MET A 108 -17.04 -6.25 7.02
C MET A 108 -15.65 -5.82 6.52
N ALA A 109 -14.87 -5.11 7.35
CA ALA A 109 -13.50 -4.74 7.03
C ALA A 109 -12.57 -5.96 6.94
N VAL A 110 -12.76 -7.01 7.75
CA VAL A 110 -11.99 -8.26 7.63
C VAL A 110 -12.28 -8.98 6.31
N ILE A 111 -13.54 -9.00 5.87
CA ILE A 111 -13.96 -9.70 4.65
C ILE A 111 -13.55 -8.92 3.39
N PHE A 112 -13.84 -7.62 3.34
CA PHE A 112 -13.63 -6.80 2.13
C PHE A 112 -12.31 -6.04 2.13
N GLY A 113 -11.69 -5.85 3.30
CA GLY A 113 -10.38 -5.22 3.43
C GLY A 113 -9.29 -5.85 2.57
N PRO A 114 -9.21 -7.19 2.44
CA PRO A 114 -8.27 -7.83 1.53
C PRO A 114 -8.43 -7.41 0.06
N VAL A 115 -9.65 -7.13 -0.41
CA VAL A 115 -9.87 -6.63 -1.79
C VAL A 115 -9.26 -5.25 -1.96
N TRP A 116 -9.49 -4.36 -1.01
CA TRP A 116 -8.86 -3.03 -1.02
C TRP A 116 -7.34 -3.10 -0.83
N GLY A 117 -6.89 -3.99 0.06
CA GLY A 117 -5.49 -4.28 0.30
C GLY A 117 -4.79 -4.81 -0.95
N PHE A 118 -5.46 -5.61 -1.77
CA PHE A 118 -4.95 -6.13 -3.03
C PHE A 118 -4.60 -5.02 -4.01
N ILE A 119 -5.51 -4.06 -4.24
CA ILE A 119 -5.29 -2.93 -5.15
C ILE A 119 -4.09 -2.10 -4.68
N GLN A 120 -4.03 -1.79 -3.39
CA GLN A 120 -2.92 -1.02 -2.82
C GLN A 120 -1.58 -1.79 -2.89
N GLN A 121 -1.57 -3.08 -2.55
CA GLN A 121 -0.36 -3.90 -2.62
C GLN A 121 0.08 -4.15 -4.07
N TYR A 122 -0.83 -4.16 -5.03
CA TYR A 122 -0.48 -4.24 -6.45
C TYR A 122 0.31 -3.00 -6.88
N GLY A 123 -0.23 -1.79 -6.65
CA GLY A 123 0.49 -0.56 -6.95
C GLY A 123 1.80 -0.43 -6.17
N LEU A 124 1.80 -0.81 -4.89
CA LEU A 124 2.98 -0.68 -4.04
C LEU A 124 4.08 -1.69 -4.36
N GLN A 125 3.74 -2.98 -4.48
CA GLN A 125 4.73 -4.06 -4.58
C GLN A 125 5.03 -4.43 -6.02
N CYS A 126 3.98 -4.62 -6.82
CA CYS A 126 4.12 -5.04 -8.21
C CYS A 126 4.66 -3.91 -9.07
N PHE A 127 4.33 -2.65 -8.74
CA PHE A 127 4.86 -1.50 -9.47
C PHE A 127 5.99 -0.81 -8.70
N VAL A 128 5.70 -0.05 -7.63
CA VAL A 128 6.68 0.82 -6.96
C VAL A 128 7.93 0.06 -6.49
N ASN A 129 7.76 -1.04 -5.74
CA ASN A 129 8.87 -1.82 -5.23
C ASN A 129 9.71 -2.44 -6.36
N LYS A 130 9.10 -2.99 -7.42
CA LYS A 130 9.84 -3.52 -8.57
C LYS A 130 10.63 -2.42 -9.28
N ARG A 131 10.09 -1.22 -9.46
CA ARG A 131 10.84 -0.09 -10.08
C ARG A 131 11.99 0.37 -9.21
N LEU A 132 11.80 0.49 -7.90
CA LEU A 132 12.88 0.78 -6.96
C LEU A 132 13.96 -0.31 -6.95
N GLN A 133 13.60 -1.59 -7.11
CA GLN A 133 14.57 -2.68 -7.25
C GLN A 133 15.37 -2.58 -8.56
N LYS A 134 14.78 -2.10 -9.67
CA LYS A 134 15.52 -1.87 -10.92
C LYS A 134 16.56 -0.74 -10.74
N ILE A 135 16.22 0.30 -9.98
CA ILE A 135 17.09 1.46 -9.74
C ILE A 135 18.22 1.12 -8.75
N PHE A 136 17.85 0.62 -7.56
CA PHE A 136 18.72 0.46 -6.39
C PHE A 136 19.09 -1.00 -6.06
N GLY A 137 18.52 -1.97 -6.76
CA GLY A 137 18.65 -3.39 -6.44
C GLY A 137 17.65 -3.89 -5.41
N LYS A 138 17.52 -5.22 -5.32
CA LYS A 138 16.78 -5.90 -4.24
C LYS A 138 17.50 -5.70 -2.91
N GLY A 139 16.78 -5.35 -1.86
CA GLY A 139 17.39 -5.16 -0.55
C GLY A 139 16.64 -4.23 0.38
N ARG A 140 17.31 -3.88 1.49
CA ARG A 140 16.74 -3.01 2.53
C ARG A 140 16.49 -1.60 2.03
N LEU A 141 17.35 -1.06 1.16
CA LEU A 141 17.20 0.30 0.61
C LEU A 141 15.92 0.44 -0.22
N SER A 142 15.72 -0.42 -1.23
CA SER A 142 14.50 -0.38 -2.05
C SER A 142 13.24 -0.63 -1.22
N ALA A 143 13.28 -1.55 -0.26
CA ALA A 143 12.15 -1.79 0.64
C ALA A 143 11.85 -0.60 1.57
N GLY A 144 12.89 0.07 2.09
CA GLY A 144 12.75 1.28 2.89
C GLY A 144 12.13 2.42 2.08
N LEU A 145 12.59 2.64 0.85
CA LEU A 145 11.99 3.64 -0.05
C LEU A 145 10.54 3.30 -0.40
N THR A 146 10.22 2.03 -0.67
CA THR A 146 8.83 1.57 -0.86
C THR A 146 7.97 1.91 0.35
N ALA A 147 8.47 1.65 1.57
CA ALA A 147 7.76 1.94 2.81
C ALA A 147 7.52 3.45 3.02
N LEU A 148 8.54 4.28 2.75
CA LEU A 148 8.43 5.74 2.85
C LEU A 148 7.42 6.32 1.87
N ILE A 149 7.40 5.81 0.64
CA ILE A 149 6.39 6.20 -0.36
C ILE A 149 4.99 5.82 0.11
N PHE A 150 4.82 4.61 0.65
CA PHE A 150 3.52 4.18 1.19
C PHE A 150 3.09 5.07 2.34
N ALA A 151 4.00 5.35 3.29
CA ALA A 151 3.75 6.27 4.39
C ALA A 151 3.35 7.68 3.91
N ALA A 152 4.08 8.23 2.93
CA ALA A 152 3.80 9.55 2.37
C ALA A 152 2.40 9.63 1.72
N ALA A 153 1.95 8.56 1.07
CA ALA A 153 0.59 8.49 0.51
C ALA A 153 -0.52 8.52 1.58
N HIS A 154 -0.18 8.28 2.85
CA HIS A 154 -1.11 8.30 3.98
C HIS A 154 -1.04 9.60 4.80
N LEU A 155 -0.22 10.55 4.39
CA LEU A 155 -0.24 11.89 4.97
C LEU A 155 -1.62 12.55 4.75
N PRO A 156 -2.04 13.44 5.66
CA PRO A 156 -1.34 13.87 6.88
C PRO A 156 -1.73 13.08 8.14
N ASN A 157 -2.27 11.86 7.99
CA ASN A 157 -2.73 11.05 9.11
C ASN A 157 -1.53 10.39 9.85
N PRO A 158 -1.13 10.86 11.04
CA PRO A 158 0.14 10.46 11.65
C PRO A 158 0.15 8.99 12.06
N ALA A 159 -0.93 8.52 12.68
CA ALA A 159 -1.06 7.13 13.11
C ALA A 159 -0.99 6.18 11.92
N LEU A 160 -1.72 6.51 10.85
CA LEU A 160 -1.72 5.71 9.63
C LEU A 160 -0.38 5.79 8.89
N THR A 161 0.29 6.94 8.89
CA THR A 161 1.63 7.13 8.30
C THR A 161 2.66 6.22 8.99
N VAL A 162 2.66 6.16 10.32
CA VAL A 162 3.56 5.28 11.09
C VAL A 162 3.24 3.81 10.81
N ALA A 163 1.96 3.43 10.88
CA ALA A 163 1.54 2.05 10.62
C ALA A 163 1.91 1.58 9.22
N THR A 164 1.73 2.43 8.21
CA THR A 164 2.05 2.12 6.81
C THR A 164 3.54 2.16 6.52
N ALA A 165 4.35 2.96 7.23
CA ALA A 165 5.80 2.85 7.16
C ALA A 165 6.29 1.48 7.65
N ILE A 166 5.82 1.03 8.82
CA ILE A 166 6.22 -0.26 9.41
C ILE A 166 5.73 -1.42 8.54
N GLY A 167 4.42 -1.45 8.25
CA GLY A 167 3.81 -2.49 7.42
C GLY A 167 4.39 -2.50 6.01
N GLY A 168 4.53 -1.34 5.38
CA GLY A 168 5.09 -1.17 4.04
C GLY A 168 6.49 -1.76 3.92
N TYR A 169 7.33 -1.57 4.94
CA TYR A 169 8.66 -2.18 4.96
C TYR A 169 8.59 -3.70 5.09
N ILE A 170 7.77 -4.23 6.00
CA ILE A 170 7.61 -5.67 6.20
C ILE A 170 7.11 -6.33 4.90
N TRP A 171 6.02 -5.83 4.32
CA TRP A 171 5.46 -6.33 3.07
C TRP A 171 6.46 -6.23 1.92
N ALA A 172 7.19 -5.12 1.79
CA ALA A 172 8.20 -4.98 0.74
C ALA A 172 9.35 -5.99 0.88
N ARG A 173 9.81 -6.26 2.11
CA ARG A 173 10.86 -7.26 2.37
C ARG A 173 10.37 -8.68 2.13
N VAL A 174 9.12 -8.99 2.48
CA VAL A 174 8.52 -10.29 2.20
C VAL A 174 8.30 -10.48 0.71
N TYR A 175 7.71 -9.51 0.01
CA TYR A 175 7.49 -9.58 -1.44
C TYR A 175 8.79 -9.75 -2.22
N GLN A 176 9.89 -9.12 -1.80
CA GLN A 176 11.19 -9.30 -2.44
C GLN A 176 11.75 -10.72 -2.32
N LYS A 177 11.36 -11.47 -1.28
CA LYS A 177 11.77 -12.86 -1.04
C LYS A 177 10.77 -13.86 -1.63
N GLU A 178 9.50 -13.69 -1.30
CA GLU A 178 8.37 -14.51 -1.67
C GLU A 178 7.27 -13.63 -2.29
N PRO A 179 7.35 -13.32 -3.60
CA PRO A 179 6.33 -12.52 -4.26
C PRO A 179 4.99 -13.24 -4.22
N ASN A 180 4.06 -12.76 -3.40
CA ASN A 180 2.72 -13.31 -3.27
C ASN A 180 1.71 -12.21 -2.91
N LEU A 181 0.96 -11.76 -3.91
CA LEU A 181 0.04 -10.63 -3.75
C LEU A 181 -1.16 -11.00 -2.87
N PHE A 182 -1.63 -12.25 -2.92
CA PHE A 182 -2.76 -12.71 -2.12
C PHE A 182 -2.43 -12.73 -0.62
N ALA A 183 -1.25 -13.24 -0.24
CA ALA A 183 -0.80 -13.26 1.15
C ALA A 183 -0.63 -11.83 1.70
N LEU A 184 -0.06 -10.93 0.89
CA LEU A 184 0.10 -9.53 1.25
C LEU A 184 -1.25 -8.82 1.38
N ALA A 185 -2.17 -9.04 0.44
CA ALA A 185 -3.51 -8.47 0.47
C ALA A 185 -4.31 -8.93 1.70
N LEU A 186 -4.24 -10.22 2.04
CA LEU A 186 -4.91 -10.79 3.21
C LEU A 186 -4.37 -10.17 4.51
N THR A 187 -3.06 -10.16 4.70
CA THR A 187 -2.43 -9.61 5.91
C THR A 187 -2.63 -8.10 6.02
N HIS A 188 -2.57 -7.37 4.91
CA HIS A 188 -2.88 -5.95 4.87
C HIS A 188 -4.34 -5.68 5.23
N GLY A 189 -5.29 -6.39 4.63
CA GLY A 189 -6.72 -6.21 4.90
C GLY A 189 -7.08 -6.47 6.36
N ILE A 190 -6.64 -7.60 6.91
CA ILE A 190 -6.86 -7.95 8.32
C ILE A 190 -6.17 -6.96 9.26
N GLY A 191 -4.91 -6.61 8.98
CA GLY A 191 -4.16 -5.63 9.77
C GLY A 191 -4.85 -4.27 9.80
N SER A 192 -5.34 -3.80 8.65
CA SER A 192 -6.11 -2.55 8.54
C SER A 192 -7.43 -2.62 9.32
N ALA A 193 -8.15 -3.74 9.29
CA ALA A 193 -9.38 -3.92 10.06
C ALA A 193 -9.11 -3.88 11.57
N ILE A 194 -8.06 -4.56 12.04
CA ILE A 194 -7.63 -4.53 13.44
C ILE A 194 -7.20 -3.11 13.84
N PHE A 195 -6.41 -2.44 13.01
CA PHE A 195 -5.97 -1.07 13.26
C PHE A 195 -7.15 -0.10 13.39
N ALA A 196 -8.12 -0.19 12.48
CA ALA A 196 -9.34 0.62 12.51
C ALA A 196 -10.23 0.33 13.73
N ALA A 197 -10.25 -0.91 14.21
CA ALA A 197 -11.04 -1.31 15.37
C ALA A 197 -10.37 -0.93 16.69
N THR A 198 -9.03 -0.95 16.76
CA THR A 198 -8.29 -0.75 18.02
C THR A 198 -7.90 0.70 18.27
N MET A 199 -7.58 1.48 17.24
CA MET A 199 -7.07 2.83 17.44
C MET A 199 -8.17 3.84 17.81
N PRO A 200 -7.91 4.77 18.76
CA PRO A 200 -8.84 5.84 19.07
C PRO A 200 -9.15 6.71 17.84
N LYS A 201 -10.43 7.11 17.69
CA LYS A 201 -10.87 7.97 16.57
C LYS A 201 -10.19 9.33 16.55
N THR A 202 -9.84 9.87 17.71
CA THR A 202 -9.11 11.13 17.87
C THR A 202 -7.72 11.07 17.24
N ILE A 203 -7.14 9.88 17.14
CA ILE A 203 -5.81 9.65 16.59
C ILE A 203 -5.89 9.18 15.13
N LEU A 204 -6.81 8.25 14.82
CA LEU A 204 -6.86 7.61 13.50
C LEU A 204 -7.76 8.32 12.48
N LYS A 205 -8.74 9.11 12.92
CA LYS A 205 -9.68 9.85 12.06
C LYS A 205 -10.25 9.02 10.90
N ASN A 206 -10.79 7.84 11.22
CA ASN A 206 -11.38 6.88 10.27
C ASN A 206 -10.48 6.51 9.07
N MET A 207 -9.16 6.52 9.25
CA MET A 207 -8.18 6.24 8.20
C MET A 207 -8.27 7.19 6.98
N ILE A 208 -8.77 8.41 7.18
CA ILE A 208 -8.84 9.42 6.13
C ILE A 208 -7.42 9.91 5.82
N VAL A 209 -7.14 10.20 4.55
CA VAL A 209 -5.85 10.68 4.04
C VAL A 209 -6.02 11.86 3.08
N GLY A 210 -4.90 12.48 2.70
CA GLY A 210 -4.87 13.58 1.75
C GLY A 210 -5.68 14.79 2.20
N TYR A 211 -6.21 15.54 1.23
CA TYR A 211 -6.99 16.75 1.53
C TYR A 211 -8.27 16.45 2.32
N SER A 212 -8.85 15.26 2.12
CA SER A 212 -10.02 14.81 2.89
C SER A 212 -9.76 14.80 4.39
N TYR A 213 -8.52 14.58 4.84
CA TYR A 213 -8.18 14.61 6.25
C TYR A 213 -8.31 16.02 6.84
N LEU A 214 -8.07 17.06 6.04
CA LEU A 214 -8.13 18.45 6.50
C LEU A 214 -9.57 18.97 6.62
N ILE A 215 -10.47 18.47 5.77
CA ILE A 215 -11.84 19.01 5.66
C ILE A 215 -12.93 18.13 6.28
N ARG A 216 -12.69 16.82 6.43
CA ARG A 216 -13.69 15.91 7.02
C ARG A 216 -13.50 15.84 8.54
N PRO A 217 -14.56 15.70 9.34
CA PRO A 217 -14.46 15.49 10.79
C PRO A 217 -13.88 14.12 11.15
#